data_AF-A0A7Y2YRR6-F1
#
_entry.id   AF-A0A7Y2YRR6-F1
#
_cell.length_a   1.000
_cell.length_b   1.000
_cell.length_c   1.000
_cell.angle_alpha   90.00
_cell.angle_beta   90.00
_cell.angle_gamma   90.00
#
_symmetry.space_group_name_H-M   'P 1'
#
loop_
_entity.id
_entity.type
_entity.pdbx_description
1 polymer ?
#
loop_
_entity_poly.entity_id
_entity_poly.type
_entity_poly.pdbx_seq_one_letter_code
_entity_poly.pdbx_strand_id
1 'polypeptide(L)'
;MNKRLRILTLAALVPIGTAACDENSTGPADGESTTELGVNADMELQVVGDADLAEVLIDDVSLSMASPVDGPPFGTGRDCLRDARQLLREGNDEAARTQARECRMNLVRSVFEHRGEEVIDEWFARVENLIERLGEAGDEFARLADLETKLKGLLEEAYALRDGGDLVGAGERLVLALQIADRMRHRHPDFDRDPGAVVRLAMARSGEAIRLAERLIPEPTLKQETLLFRAVELRRRAQFSLEHGWYRRAVAQAHRAEQLSLVAVLNGERPTVEDAQHLLALADEMIAAAELAIGDAPTEAQQRLLQLAVRLRNRGAEAINNWQWRGVALLWRSATTAAVLIS
;
A
#
# COMPACT_ATOMS: atom_id res chain seq x y z
N MET A 1 -2.12 7.06 -46.54
CA MET A 1 -3.07 8.12 -46.15
C MET A 1 -3.96 7.59 -45.03
N ASN A 2 -3.94 8.30 -43.89
CA ASN A 2 -4.86 8.29 -42.73
C ASN A 2 -5.11 6.93 -42.04
N LYS A 3 -4.47 6.54 -40.92
CA LYS A 3 -4.27 7.24 -39.62
C LYS A 3 -5.51 8.04 -39.19
N ARG A 4 -6.47 7.37 -38.51
CA ARG A 4 -7.39 7.92 -37.48
C ARG A 4 -8.37 6.85 -37.03
N LEU A 5 -8.03 6.12 -35.95
CA LEU A 5 -8.97 5.61 -34.96
C LEU A 5 -8.23 5.29 -33.63
N ARG A 6 -7.45 6.27 -33.15
CA ARG A 6 -6.78 6.28 -31.84
C ARG A 6 -7.21 7.56 -31.12
N ILE A 7 -8.42 7.58 -30.57
CA ILE A 7 -8.84 8.46 -29.46
C ILE A 7 -10.04 7.76 -28.79
N LEU A 8 -9.79 7.00 -27.71
CA LEU A 8 -10.82 6.62 -26.73
C LEU A 8 -10.20 6.32 -25.33
N THR A 9 -9.12 7.03 -25.01
CA THR A 9 -8.38 6.89 -23.73
C THR A 9 -8.24 8.25 -23.03
N LEU A 10 -9.32 9.02 -22.96
CA LEU A 10 -9.30 10.41 -22.47
C LEU A 10 -10.63 10.89 -21.87
N ALA A 11 -11.36 10.03 -21.17
CA ALA A 11 -12.68 10.35 -20.61
C ALA A 11 -12.91 9.81 -19.18
N ALA A 12 -11.94 9.97 -18.27
CA ALA A 12 -12.20 9.88 -16.82
C ALA A 12 -12.28 11.28 -16.18
N LEU A 13 -12.92 12.25 -16.87
CA LEU A 13 -12.98 13.67 -16.49
C LEU A 13 -14.37 14.11 -15.96
N VAL A 14 -14.41 14.44 -14.65
CA VAL A 14 -15.01 15.62 -13.94
C VAL A 14 -16.57 15.79 -13.95
N PRO A 15 -17.19 16.33 -12.86
CA PRO A 15 -17.29 17.79 -12.75
C PRO A 15 -16.86 18.40 -11.41
N ILE A 16 -16.62 19.70 -11.50
CA ILE A 16 -16.42 20.71 -10.49
C ILE A 16 -17.80 21.14 -9.95
N GLY A 17 -17.89 21.36 -8.64
CA GLY A 17 -18.65 22.44 -7.99
C GLY A 17 -20.19 22.47 -8.04
N THR A 18 -20.83 22.41 -6.87
CA THR A 18 -21.53 23.56 -6.25
C THR A 18 -21.73 23.31 -4.75
N ALA A 19 -21.78 24.41 -4.00
CA ALA A 19 -21.53 24.53 -2.57
C ALA A 19 -22.74 24.22 -1.68
N ALA A 20 -22.45 23.84 -0.43
CA ALA A 20 -23.13 24.41 0.73
C ALA A 20 -22.06 24.71 1.78
N CYS A 21 -21.96 25.99 2.12
CA CYS A 21 -21.06 26.55 3.11
C CYS A 21 -21.28 25.88 4.48
N ASP A 22 -20.19 25.61 5.20
CA ASP A 22 -20.13 26.06 6.57
C ASP A 22 -18.71 26.53 6.88
N GLU A 23 -18.66 27.77 7.36
CA GLU A 23 -17.46 28.54 7.66
C GLU A 23 -16.88 28.08 9.00
N ASN A 24 -15.55 28.21 9.12
CA ASN A 24 -14.75 28.08 10.34
C ASN A 24 -14.50 26.66 10.88
N SER A 25 -13.42 26.06 10.39
CA SER A 25 -12.54 25.27 11.27
C SER A 25 -11.11 25.74 11.10
N THR A 26 -10.71 26.68 11.96
CA THR A 26 -9.30 26.87 12.32
C THR A 26 -8.86 25.60 13.07
N GLY A 27 -8.42 24.59 12.32
CA GLY A 27 -7.73 23.43 12.87
C GLY A 27 -6.38 23.85 13.45
N PRO A 28 -5.92 23.23 14.55
CA PRO A 28 -4.69 23.63 15.21
C PRO A 28 -3.49 23.35 14.29
N ALA A 29 -2.70 24.40 14.07
CA ALA A 29 -1.37 24.30 13.50
C ALA A 29 -0.50 23.46 14.43
N ASP A 30 0.03 22.34 13.91
CA ASP A 30 1.33 21.73 14.24
C ASP A 30 1.51 20.42 13.43
N GLY A 31 1.27 20.48 12.11
CA GLY A 31 1.65 19.39 11.22
C GLY A 31 3.13 19.54 10.82
N GLU A 32 3.96 18.53 11.09
CA GLU A 32 5.31 18.44 10.51
C GLU A 32 5.19 18.63 9.00
N SER A 33 5.66 19.78 8.48
CA SER A 33 5.56 20.03 7.04
C SER A 33 6.42 19.02 6.29
N THR A 34 5.79 18.32 5.34
CA THR A 34 6.49 17.50 4.37
C THR A 34 7.36 18.42 3.54
N THR A 35 8.67 18.19 3.52
CA THR A 35 9.57 18.96 2.65
C THR A 35 9.24 18.56 1.21
N GLU A 36 8.62 19.45 0.44
CA GLU A 36 8.36 19.25 -0.98
C GLU A 36 9.67 19.28 -1.75
N LEU A 37 10.38 18.14 -1.75
CA LEU A 37 11.48 17.92 -2.69
C LEU A 37 10.91 17.88 -4.11
N GLY A 38 11.53 18.67 -5.00
CA GLY A 38 11.19 18.70 -6.41
C GLY A 38 11.22 17.29 -7.02
N VAL A 39 10.41 17.08 -8.08
CA VAL A 39 10.25 15.76 -8.75
C VAL A 39 11.58 15.16 -9.24
N ASN A 40 12.63 15.99 -9.39
CA ASN A 40 13.97 15.61 -9.84
C ASN A 40 14.96 15.24 -8.71
N ALA A 41 14.56 15.34 -7.44
CA ALA A 41 15.40 14.90 -6.33
C ALA A 41 15.57 13.38 -6.36
N ASP A 42 16.69 12.89 -5.85
CA ASP A 42 16.95 11.45 -5.66
C ASP A 42 15.77 10.77 -4.93
N MET A 43 15.28 9.64 -5.45
CA MET A 43 14.11 8.94 -4.90
C MET A 43 14.31 8.54 -3.43
N GLU A 44 15.55 8.30 -3.03
CA GLU A 44 15.89 8.01 -1.64
C GLU A 44 15.64 9.22 -0.74
N LEU A 45 16.15 10.40 -1.10
CA LEU A 45 15.90 11.65 -0.34
C LEU A 45 14.42 12.02 -0.34
N GLN A 46 13.74 11.75 -1.44
CA GLN A 46 12.29 11.94 -1.55
C GLN A 46 11.51 11.10 -0.53
N VAL A 47 11.92 9.86 -0.27
CA VAL A 47 11.34 9.01 0.78
C VAL A 47 11.66 9.57 2.17
N VAL A 48 12.88 10.04 2.40
CA VAL A 48 13.28 10.65 3.69
C VAL A 48 12.41 11.85 4.02
N GLY A 49 12.16 12.73 3.07
CA GLY A 49 11.34 13.94 3.27
C GLY A 49 9.85 13.68 3.53
N ASP A 50 9.37 12.43 3.41
CA ASP A 50 7.97 12.06 3.59
C ASP A 50 7.73 11.45 4.99
N ALA A 51 7.29 12.30 5.91
CA ALA A 51 7.01 11.94 7.30
C ALA A 51 6.03 10.76 7.41
N ASP A 52 4.98 10.78 6.59
CA ASP A 52 3.93 9.76 6.62
C ASP A 52 4.49 8.40 6.20
N LEU A 53 5.34 8.34 5.18
CA LEU A 53 5.94 7.09 4.70
C LEU A 53 7.04 6.56 5.63
N ALA A 54 7.78 7.45 6.29
CA ALA A 54 8.73 7.06 7.33
C ALA A 54 8.01 6.33 8.48
N GLU A 55 6.84 6.84 8.88
CA GLU A 55 6.02 6.20 9.91
C GLU A 55 5.37 4.90 9.44
N VAL A 56 4.91 4.82 8.19
CA VAL A 56 4.40 3.57 7.59
C VAL A 56 5.47 2.49 7.60
N LEU A 57 6.74 2.84 7.32
CA LEU A 57 7.85 1.90 7.44
C LEU A 57 7.97 1.34 8.86
N ILE A 58 7.97 2.23 9.86
CA ILE A 58 8.08 1.83 11.26
C ILE A 58 6.92 0.91 11.64
N ASP A 59 5.71 1.22 11.18
CA ASP A 59 4.54 0.37 11.39
C ASP A 59 4.71 -1.01 10.71
N ASP A 60 5.14 -1.07 9.45
CA ASP A 60 5.33 -2.33 8.70
C ASP A 60 6.42 -3.23 9.34
N VAL A 61 7.51 -2.62 9.80
CA VAL A 61 8.61 -3.29 10.49
C VAL A 61 8.17 -3.75 11.89
N SER A 62 7.45 -2.90 12.64
CA SER A 62 6.91 -3.25 13.97
C SER A 62 5.92 -4.41 13.89
N LEU A 63 5.07 -4.42 12.88
CA LEU A 63 4.07 -5.47 12.65
C LEU A 63 4.69 -6.79 12.24
N SER A 64 5.92 -6.78 11.74
CA SER A 64 6.64 -8.03 11.47
C SER A 64 6.97 -8.77 12.77
N MET A 65 7.01 -8.11 13.93
CA MET A 65 7.30 -8.73 15.22
C MET A 65 6.08 -9.46 15.83
N ALA A 66 6.32 -10.58 16.52
CA ALA A 66 5.28 -11.43 17.11
C ALA A 66 4.63 -10.84 18.40
N SER A 67 5.25 -9.82 19.00
CA SER A 67 4.74 -9.08 20.16
C SER A 67 4.94 -7.59 19.91
N PRO A 68 4.04 -6.70 20.38
CA PRO A 68 4.34 -5.27 20.46
C PRO A 68 5.54 -5.12 21.37
N VAL A 69 6.72 -4.91 20.78
CA VAL A 69 7.93 -4.64 21.54
C VAL A 69 7.94 -3.14 21.79
N ASP A 70 7.41 -2.73 22.95
CA ASP A 70 7.83 -1.47 23.56
C ASP A 70 9.29 -1.65 23.99
N GLY A 71 10.20 -1.39 23.05
CA GLY A 71 11.62 -1.57 23.25
C GLY A 71 12.46 -0.60 22.43
N PRO A 72 13.73 -0.42 22.84
CA PRO A 72 14.62 0.65 22.38
C PRO A 72 14.80 0.83 20.86
N PRO A 73 14.74 -0.18 19.96
CA PRO A 73 15.04 0.05 18.54
C PRO A 73 14.00 0.86 17.75
N PHE A 74 12.75 1.00 18.22
CA PHE A 74 11.71 1.74 17.48
C PHE A 74 11.58 3.21 17.89
N GLY A 75 11.82 3.51 19.18
CA GLY A 75 12.01 4.89 19.63
C GLY A 75 13.19 5.53 18.92
N THR A 76 14.32 4.80 18.83
CA THR A 76 15.50 5.26 18.09
C THR A 76 15.29 5.32 16.58
N GLY A 77 14.49 4.42 15.99
CA GLY A 77 14.13 4.48 14.57
C GLY A 77 13.34 5.73 14.17
N ARG A 78 12.33 6.11 14.98
CA ARG A 78 11.56 7.35 14.79
C ARG A 78 12.42 8.60 14.94
N ASP A 79 13.17 8.67 16.04
CA ASP A 79 14.05 9.80 16.30
C ASP A 79 15.12 9.93 15.20
N CYS A 80 15.68 8.82 14.74
CA CYS A 80 16.66 8.79 13.67
C CYS A 80 16.09 9.29 12.33
N LEU A 81 14.88 8.87 11.93
CA LEU A 81 14.24 9.36 10.70
C LEU A 81 13.80 10.83 10.83
N ARG A 82 13.48 11.32 12.03
CA ARG A 82 13.30 12.75 12.29
C ARG A 82 14.61 13.52 12.10
N ASP A 83 15.73 13.01 12.59
CA ASP A 83 17.04 13.66 12.45
C ASP A 83 17.49 13.69 10.99
N ALA A 84 17.27 12.62 10.22
CA ALA A 84 17.52 12.59 8.78
C ALA A 84 16.70 13.66 8.02
N ARG A 85 15.45 13.86 8.41
CA ARG A 85 14.58 14.91 7.85
C ARG A 85 15.06 16.32 8.22
N GLN A 86 15.56 16.49 9.43
CA GLN A 86 16.11 17.77 9.86
C GLN A 86 17.35 18.13 9.03
N LEU A 87 18.27 17.18 8.82
CA LEU A 87 19.43 17.35 7.94
C LEU A 87 19.03 17.73 6.51
N LEU A 88 17.96 17.11 6.00
CA LEU A 88 17.41 17.44 4.69
C LEU A 88 16.85 18.88 4.63
N ARG A 89 16.14 19.32 5.68
CA ARG A 89 15.63 20.71 5.79
C ARG A 89 16.76 21.75 5.86
N GLU A 90 17.91 21.36 6.39
CA GLU A 90 19.12 22.17 6.46
C GLU A 90 19.90 22.21 5.12
N GLY A 91 19.43 21.48 4.11
CA GLY A 91 20.08 21.38 2.80
C GLY A 91 21.30 20.45 2.78
N ASN A 92 21.46 19.60 3.79
CA ASN A 92 22.55 18.65 3.89
C ASN A 92 22.12 17.27 3.38
N ASP A 93 21.92 17.17 2.07
CA ASP A 93 21.41 15.98 1.38
C ASP A 93 22.24 14.71 1.66
N GLU A 94 23.57 14.82 1.66
CA GLU A 94 24.45 13.66 1.88
C GLU A 94 24.36 13.13 3.31
N ALA A 95 24.32 14.02 4.30
CA ALA A 95 24.13 13.62 5.69
C ALA A 95 22.73 13.05 5.92
N ALA A 96 21.70 13.64 5.30
CA ALA A 96 20.33 13.13 5.36
C ALA A 96 20.22 11.71 4.79
N ARG A 97 20.89 11.43 3.65
CA ARG A 97 20.95 10.09 3.05
C ARG A 97 21.64 9.09 3.97
N THR A 98 22.82 9.46 4.49
CA THR A 98 23.61 8.62 5.39
C THR A 98 22.80 8.28 6.65
N GLN A 99 22.21 9.29 7.28
CA GLN A 99 21.39 9.12 8.46
C GLN A 99 20.20 8.19 8.18
N ALA A 100 19.45 8.42 7.09
CA ALA A 100 18.31 7.60 6.74
C ALA A 100 18.68 6.12 6.49
N ARG A 101 19.83 5.87 5.85
CA ARG A 101 20.36 4.53 5.68
C ARG A 101 20.68 3.87 7.02
N GLU A 102 21.35 4.58 7.92
CA GLU A 102 21.61 4.07 9.27
C GLU A 102 20.32 3.76 10.04
N CYS A 103 19.28 4.60 9.91
CA CYS A 103 17.97 4.33 10.51
C CYS A 103 17.37 3.03 9.99
N ARG A 104 17.36 2.84 8.66
CA ARG A 104 16.83 1.61 8.05
C ARG A 104 17.65 0.40 8.47
N MET A 105 18.98 0.49 8.50
CA MET A 105 19.83 -0.60 9.00
C MET A 105 19.52 -0.97 10.44
N ASN A 106 19.30 0.00 11.32
CA ASN A 106 18.94 -0.26 12.73
C ASN A 106 17.57 -0.92 12.86
N LEU A 107 16.57 -0.47 12.07
CA LEU A 107 15.24 -1.10 12.00
C LEU A 107 15.33 -2.56 11.52
N VAL A 108 16.09 -2.79 10.45
CA VAL A 108 16.30 -4.13 9.88
C VAL A 108 17.01 -5.04 10.87
N ARG A 109 18.08 -4.54 11.51
CA ARG A 109 18.83 -5.29 12.53
C ARG A 109 17.93 -5.73 13.67
N SER A 110 17.11 -4.81 14.18
CA SER A 110 16.13 -5.12 15.23
C SER A 110 15.20 -6.26 14.83
N VAL A 111 14.61 -6.21 13.63
CA VAL A 111 13.70 -7.27 13.18
C VAL A 111 14.44 -8.58 12.92
N PHE A 112 15.63 -8.52 12.34
CA PHE A 112 16.48 -9.67 12.10
C PHE A 112 16.89 -10.38 13.41
N GLU A 113 17.24 -9.64 14.46
CA GLU A 113 17.58 -10.20 15.77
C GLU A 113 16.41 -10.99 16.40
N HIS A 114 15.17 -10.64 16.06
CA HIS A 114 13.97 -11.29 16.62
C HIS A 114 13.39 -12.39 15.74
N ARG A 115 13.54 -12.30 14.40
CA ARG A 115 12.93 -13.24 13.44
C ARG A 115 13.92 -14.03 12.60
N GLY A 116 15.20 -13.72 12.68
CA GLY A 116 16.24 -14.33 11.87
C GLY A 116 16.11 -14.01 10.39
N GLU A 117 16.66 -14.89 9.55
CA GLU A 117 16.74 -14.71 8.09
C GLU A 117 15.38 -14.77 7.38
N GLU A 118 14.39 -15.47 7.95
CA GLU A 118 13.07 -15.66 7.34
C GLU A 118 12.38 -14.33 6.98
N VAL A 119 12.57 -13.28 7.80
CA VAL A 119 11.97 -11.97 7.52
C VAL A 119 12.63 -11.26 6.32
N ILE A 120 13.91 -11.53 6.07
CA ILE A 120 14.62 -11.00 4.92
C ILE A 120 14.14 -11.72 3.65
N ASP A 121 13.95 -13.04 3.72
CA ASP A 121 13.34 -13.83 2.64
C ASP A 121 11.92 -13.33 2.28
N GLU A 122 11.10 -13.04 3.29
CA GLU A 122 9.77 -12.45 3.11
C GLU A 122 9.85 -11.10 2.37
N TRP A 123 10.85 -10.27 2.68
CA TRP A 123 11.04 -8.99 1.99
C TRP A 123 11.56 -9.14 0.56
N PHE A 124 12.45 -10.10 0.29
CA PHE A 124 12.86 -10.46 -1.07
C PHE A 124 11.64 -10.81 -1.91
N ALA A 125 10.84 -11.78 -1.45
CA ALA A 125 9.64 -12.22 -2.14
C ALA A 125 8.64 -11.06 -2.38
N ARG A 126 8.51 -10.13 -1.42
CA ARG A 126 7.64 -8.95 -1.55
C ARG A 126 8.14 -7.98 -2.63
N VAL A 127 9.44 -7.70 -2.69
CA VAL A 127 10.03 -6.79 -3.69
C VAL A 127 10.01 -7.43 -5.08
N GLU A 128 10.30 -8.72 -5.20
CA GLU A 128 10.19 -9.47 -6.45
C GLU A 128 8.77 -9.44 -7.02
N ASN A 129 7.77 -9.76 -6.18
CA ASN A 129 6.37 -9.71 -6.58
C ASN A 129 5.97 -8.30 -7.06
N LEU A 130 6.49 -7.26 -6.40
CA LEU A 130 6.23 -5.88 -6.79
C LEU A 130 6.86 -5.53 -8.14
N ILE A 131 8.10 -5.94 -8.39
CA ILE A 131 8.79 -5.73 -9.68
C ILE A 131 8.07 -6.46 -10.80
N GLU A 132 7.70 -7.73 -10.60
CA GLU A 132 6.92 -8.51 -11.56
C GLU A 132 5.63 -7.77 -11.94
N ARG A 133 4.90 -7.27 -10.92
CA ARG A 133 3.67 -6.49 -11.14
C ARG A 133 3.88 -5.19 -11.90
N LEU A 134 5.04 -4.53 -11.73
CA LEU A 134 5.37 -3.30 -12.43
C LEU A 134 5.74 -3.56 -13.89
N GLY A 135 6.53 -4.61 -14.17
CA GLY A 135 6.91 -4.99 -15.53
C GLY A 135 5.70 -5.32 -16.39
N GLU A 136 4.71 -6.00 -15.80
CA GLU A 136 3.45 -6.30 -16.48
C GLU A 136 2.49 -5.09 -16.60
N ALA A 137 2.81 -3.95 -15.98
CA ALA A 137 2.06 -2.69 -16.07
C ALA A 137 2.79 -1.62 -16.91
N GLY A 138 4.06 -1.88 -17.27
CA GLY A 138 5.00 -0.90 -17.83
C GLY A 138 4.60 -0.33 -19.19
N ASP A 139 3.82 -1.05 -20.00
CA ASP A 139 3.41 -0.59 -21.32
C ASP A 139 2.43 0.61 -21.28
N GLU A 140 1.72 0.81 -20.16
CA GLU A 140 0.70 1.86 -20.05
C GLU A 140 1.25 3.19 -19.48
N PHE A 141 2.38 3.17 -18.75
CA PHE A 141 2.87 4.36 -18.03
C PHE A 141 4.40 4.41 -17.90
N ALA A 142 5.05 5.36 -18.60
CA ALA A 142 6.50 5.57 -18.54
C ALA A 142 7.06 5.74 -17.11
N ARG A 143 6.30 6.35 -16.19
CA ARG A 143 6.69 6.50 -14.78
C ARG A 143 6.79 5.18 -14.01
N LEU A 144 6.07 4.14 -14.44
CA LEU A 144 6.14 2.82 -13.82
C LEU A 144 7.39 2.06 -14.28
N ALA A 145 7.87 2.30 -15.51
CA ALA A 145 9.11 1.71 -16.01
C ALA A 145 10.35 2.25 -15.27
N ASP A 146 10.38 3.56 -14.95
CA ASP A 146 11.45 4.15 -14.13
C ASP A 146 11.46 3.57 -12.71
N LEU A 147 10.27 3.38 -12.13
CA LEU A 147 10.13 2.74 -10.82
C LEU A 147 10.60 1.28 -10.87
N GLU A 148 10.16 0.50 -11.84
CA GLU A 148 10.57 -0.90 -12.01
C GLU A 148 12.10 -1.02 -12.11
N THR A 149 12.72 -0.18 -12.93
CA THR A 149 14.18 -0.13 -13.10
C THR A 149 14.87 0.16 -11.78
N LYS A 150 14.37 1.13 -11.01
CA LYS A 150 14.94 1.49 -9.71
C LYS A 150 14.81 0.34 -8.70
N LEU A 151 13.66 -0.33 -8.66
CA LEU A 151 13.44 -1.47 -7.75
C LEU A 151 14.30 -2.67 -8.13
N LYS A 152 14.48 -2.96 -9.43
CA LYS A 152 15.40 -3.99 -9.91
C LYS A 152 16.84 -3.74 -9.45
N GLY A 153 17.33 -2.51 -9.59
CA GLY A 153 18.66 -2.15 -9.09
C GLY A 153 18.82 -2.36 -7.59
N LEU A 154 17.83 -1.97 -6.77
CA LEU A 154 17.86 -2.21 -5.33
C LEU A 154 17.78 -3.69 -4.96
N LEU A 155 17.03 -4.49 -5.71
CA LEU A 155 16.95 -5.94 -5.54
C LEU A 155 18.28 -6.62 -5.89
N GLU A 156 18.94 -6.21 -6.97
CA GLU A 156 20.27 -6.69 -7.35
C GLU A 156 21.32 -6.35 -6.28
N GLU A 157 21.31 -5.12 -5.75
CA GLU A 157 22.15 -4.74 -4.62
C GLU A 157 21.88 -5.60 -3.37
N ALA A 158 20.60 -5.88 -3.07
CA ALA A 158 20.21 -6.73 -1.96
C ALA A 158 20.74 -8.17 -2.13
N TYR A 159 20.64 -8.74 -3.34
CA TYR A 159 21.21 -10.05 -3.65
C TYR A 159 22.72 -10.08 -3.46
N ALA A 160 23.44 -9.09 -3.97
CA ALA A 160 24.90 -9.02 -3.80
C ALA A 160 25.32 -8.93 -2.33
N LEU A 161 24.57 -8.18 -1.50
CA LEU A 161 24.81 -8.10 -0.05
C LEU A 161 24.52 -9.42 0.65
N ARG A 162 23.41 -10.09 0.30
CA ARG A 162 23.08 -11.43 0.82
C ARG A 162 24.15 -12.46 0.49
N ASP A 163 24.60 -12.51 -0.77
CA ASP A 163 25.65 -13.42 -1.23
C ASP A 163 26.99 -13.14 -0.54
N GLY A 164 27.23 -11.89 -0.17
CA GLY A 164 28.37 -11.47 0.66
C GLY A 164 28.23 -11.71 2.16
N GLY A 165 27.07 -12.22 2.63
CA GLY A 165 26.77 -12.50 4.04
C GLY A 165 26.25 -11.29 4.85
N ASP A 166 25.98 -10.14 4.23
CA ASP A 166 25.42 -8.95 4.88
C ASP A 166 23.89 -8.92 4.77
N LEU A 167 23.21 -9.73 5.58
CA LEU A 167 21.74 -9.82 5.61
C LEU A 167 21.07 -8.53 6.07
N VAL A 168 21.71 -7.76 6.95
CA VAL A 168 21.16 -6.48 7.43
C VAL A 168 21.25 -5.43 6.32
N GLY A 169 22.37 -5.37 5.60
CA GLY A 169 22.50 -4.55 4.41
C GLY A 169 21.49 -4.93 3.32
N ALA A 170 21.31 -6.23 3.07
CA ALA A 170 20.30 -6.71 2.11
C ALA A 170 18.89 -6.26 2.51
N GLY A 171 18.51 -6.44 3.79
CA GLY A 171 17.21 -5.99 4.30
C GLY A 171 17.02 -4.47 4.19
N GLU A 172 18.07 -3.67 4.37
CA GLU A 172 18.00 -2.21 4.20
C GLU A 172 17.63 -1.80 2.78
N ARG A 173 18.24 -2.43 1.77
CA ARG A 173 17.93 -2.19 0.35
C ARG A 173 16.50 -2.58 0.01
N LEU A 174 16.02 -3.70 0.54
CA LEU A 174 14.64 -4.15 0.35
C LEU A 174 13.64 -3.19 1.01
N VAL A 175 13.94 -2.71 2.22
CA VAL A 175 13.13 -1.71 2.90
C VAL A 175 13.03 -0.43 2.07
N LEU A 176 14.16 0.08 1.57
CA LEU A 176 14.18 1.27 0.71
C LEU A 176 13.33 1.06 -0.56
N ALA A 177 13.43 -0.12 -1.19
CA ALA A 177 12.63 -0.48 -2.36
C ALA A 177 11.12 -0.41 -2.07
N LEU A 178 10.67 -0.96 -0.93
CA LEU A 178 9.28 -0.92 -0.50
C LEU A 178 8.80 0.53 -0.24
N GLN A 179 9.64 1.37 0.38
CA GLN A 179 9.29 2.76 0.64
C GLN A 179 9.14 3.59 -0.64
N ILE A 180 10.04 3.42 -1.61
CA ILE A 180 9.94 4.10 -2.91
C ILE A 180 8.63 3.70 -3.62
N ALA A 181 8.29 2.42 -3.56
CA ALA A 181 7.08 1.91 -4.17
C ALA A 181 5.80 2.44 -3.52
N ASP A 182 5.75 2.47 -2.19
CA ASP A 182 4.61 3.04 -1.47
C ASP A 182 4.49 4.55 -1.75
N ARG A 183 5.59 5.31 -1.77
CA ARG A 183 5.57 6.73 -2.17
C ARG A 183 4.90 6.94 -3.53
N MET A 184 5.29 6.14 -4.51
CA MET A 184 4.75 6.25 -5.86
C MET A 184 3.27 5.89 -5.93
N ARG A 185 2.79 4.97 -5.08
CA ARG A 185 1.37 4.63 -4.96
C ARG A 185 0.54 5.83 -4.45
N HIS A 186 1.11 6.69 -3.62
CA HIS A 186 0.41 7.81 -3.00
C HIS A 186 0.50 9.14 -3.78
N ARG A 187 1.34 9.23 -4.82
CA ARG A 187 1.34 10.33 -5.80
C ARG A 187 0.31 10.10 -6.91
N HIS A 188 -0.95 9.89 -6.53
CA HIS A 188 -2.06 9.78 -7.47
C HIS A 188 -2.79 11.13 -7.59
N PRO A 189 -3.14 11.61 -8.80
CA PRO A 189 -3.84 12.89 -8.98
C PRO A 189 -5.12 13.04 -8.15
N ASP A 190 -5.81 11.92 -7.88
CA ASP A 190 -7.01 11.91 -7.04
C ASP A 190 -6.70 12.21 -5.57
N PHE A 191 -5.55 11.77 -5.08
CA PHE A 191 -5.12 12.05 -3.70
C PHE A 191 -4.78 13.53 -3.54
N ASP A 192 -4.18 14.15 -4.56
CA ASP A 192 -3.91 15.59 -4.56
C ASP A 192 -5.21 16.42 -4.67
N ARG A 193 -6.24 15.89 -5.33
CA ARG A 193 -7.54 16.57 -5.53
C ARG A 193 -8.47 16.48 -4.31
N ASP A 194 -8.63 15.29 -3.73
CA ASP A 194 -9.49 15.06 -2.57
C ASP A 194 -8.92 13.90 -1.71
N PRO A 195 -7.92 14.17 -0.86
CA PRO A 195 -7.33 13.14 -0.01
C PRO A 195 -8.34 12.54 0.98
N GLY A 196 -9.35 13.33 1.37
CA GLY A 196 -10.44 12.92 2.26
C GLY A 196 -11.32 11.83 1.64
N ALA A 197 -11.67 11.93 0.36
CA ALA A 197 -12.40 10.88 -0.34
C ALA A 197 -11.57 9.59 -0.47
N VAL A 198 -10.28 9.72 -0.80
CA VAL A 198 -9.39 8.56 -0.95
C VAL A 198 -9.22 7.81 0.37
N VAL A 199 -9.00 8.51 1.48
CA VAL A 199 -8.86 7.87 2.79
C VAL A 199 -10.17 7.23 3.27
N ARG A 200 -11.33 7.87 3.06
CA ARG A 200 -12.62 7.26 3.41
C ARG A 200 -12.86 5.95 2.66
N LEU A 201 -12.56 5.91 1.36
CA LEU A 201 -12.69 4.69 0.58
C LEU A 201 -11.70 3.61 1.05
N ALA A 202 -10.45 3.97 1.33
CA ALA A 202 -9.45 3.03 1.83
C ALA A 202 -9.87 2.42 3.20
N MET A 203 -10.39 3.26 4.10
CA MET A 203 -10.91 2.85 5.41
C MET A 203 -12.15 1.96 5.32
N ALA A 204 -13.08 2.28 4.43
CA ALA A 204 -14.26 1.46 4.18
C ALA A 204 -13.83 0.07 3.66
N ARG A 205 -12.98 0.04 2.63
CA ARG A 205 -12.51 -1.22 2.01
C ARG A 205 -11.71 -2.08 2.97
N SER A 206 -10.85 -1.50 3.80
CA SER A 206 -10.10 -2.27 4.80
C SER A 206 -11.03 -2.89 5.85
N GLY A 207 -12.09 -2.17 6.24
CA GLY A 207 -13.13 -2.70 7.14
C GLY A 207 -13.92 -3.86 6.52
N GLU A 208 -14.30 -3.75 5.24
CA GLU A 208 -14.94 -4.86 4.52
C GLU A 208 -14.02 -6.06 4.34
N ALA A 209 -12.74 -5.81 4.04
CA ALA A 209 -11.76 -6.86 3.84
C ALA A 209 -11.60 -7.73 5.10
N ILE A 210 -11.52 -7.11 6.27
CA ILE A 210 -11.48 -7.82 7.55
C ILE A 210 -12.76 -8.62 7.77
N ARG A 211 -13.95 -8.02 7.60
CA ARG A 211 -15.23 -8.71 7.78
C ARG A 211 -15.41 -9.90 6.83
N LEU A 212 -15.03 -9.72 5.56
CA LEU A 212 -15.07 -10.80 4.57
C LEU A 212 -14.11 -11.93 4.95
N ALA A 213 -12.89 -11.61 5.41
CA ALA A 213 -11.94 -12.62 5.85
C ALA A 213 -12.44 -13.40 7.08
N GLU A 214 -13.01 -12.72 8.08
CA GLU A 214 -13.64 -13.36 9.24
C GLU A 214 -14.80 -14.30 8.83
N ARG A 215 -15.58 -13.92 7.81
CA ARG A 215 -16.66 -14.77 7.27
C ARG A 215 -16.13 -16.00 6.52
N LEU A 216 -15.04 -15.85 5.78
CA LEU A 216 -14.45 -16.93 4.97
C LEU A 216 -13.61 -17.90 5.79
N ILE A 217 -13.16 -17.49 6.98
CA ILE A 217 -12.29 -18.27 7.87
C ILE A 217 -13.00 -18.45 9.23
N PRO A 218 -14.06 -19.28 9.32
CA PRO A 218 -14.81 -19.44 10.56
C PRO A 218 -14.01 -20.08 11.69
N GLU A 219 -12.99 -20.89 11.35
CA GLU A 219 -12.07 -21.55 12.29
C GLU A 219 -10.62 -21.25 11.89
N PRO A 220 -10.09 -20.06 12.22
CA PRO A 220 -8.77 -19.64 11.78
C PRO A 220 -7.67 -20.44 12.50
N THR A 221 -6.60 -20.76 11.77
CA THR A 221 -5.35 -21.22 12.40
C THR A 221 -4.70 -20.07 13.17
N LEU A 222 -3.77 -20.39 14.10
CA LEU A 222 -3.02 -19.37 14.85
C LEU A 222 -2.31 -18.35 13.93
N LYS A 223 -1.82 -18.81 12.77
CA LYS A 223 -1.19 -17.94 11.75
C LYS A 223 -2.21 -16.96 11.17
N GLN A 224 -3.40 -17.44 10.82
CA GLN A 224 -4.48 -16.61 10.27
C GLN A 224 -5.03 -15.64 11.31
N GLU A 225 -5.23 -16.09 12.56
CA GLU A 225 -5.62 -15.21 13.68
C GLU A 225 -4.62 -14.07 13.88
N THR A 226 -3.31 -14.39 13.84
CA THR A 226 -2.25 -13.39 13.97
C THR A 226 -2.30 -12.37 12.83
N LEU A 227 -2.53 -12.82 11.59
CA LEU A 227 -2.65 -11.93 10.43
C LEU A 227 -3.89 -11.04 10.51
N LEU A 228 -5.04 -11.59 10.93
CA LEU A 228 -6.28 -10.83 11.12
C LEU A 228 -6.17 -9.83 12.25
N PHE A 229 -5.58 -10.22 13.39
CA PHE A 229 -5.28 -9.31 14.49
C PHE A 229 -4.43 -8.12 14.03
N ARG A 230 -3.37 -8.38 13.26
CA ARG A 230 -2.51 -7.33 12.68
C ARG A 230 -3.27 -6.44 11.69
N ALA A 231 -4.17 -6.99 10.89
CA ALA A 231 -5.02 -6.21 9.99
C ALA A 231 -5.96 -5.26 10.76
N VAL A 232 -6.57 -5.74 11.85
CA VAL A 232 -7.41 -4.93 12.74
C VAL A 232 -6.61 -3.79 13.38
N GLU A 233 -5.41 -4.09 13.90
CA GLU A 233 -4.54 -3.08 14.51
C GLU A 233 -4.08 -2.02 13.49
N LEU A 234 -3.75 -2.41 12.27
CA LEU A 234 -3.45 -1.48 11.18
C LEU A 234 -4.63 -0.57 10.85
N ARG A 235 -5.85 -1.13 10.79
CA ARG A 235 -7.06 -0.32 10.56
C ARG A 235 -7.30 0.66 11.70
N ARG A 236 -7.03 0.26 12.95
CA ARG A 236 -7.11 1.17 14.11
C ARG A 236 -6.08 2.30 14.01
N ARG A 237 -4.84 2.00 13.62
CA ARG A 237 -3.81 3.02 13.36
C ARG A 237 -4.18 3.93 12.19
N ALA A 238 -4.79 3.39 11.15
CA ALA A 238 -5.30 4.17 10.02
C ALA A 238 -6.39 5.17 10.44
N GLN A 239 -7.30 4.76 11.33
CA GLN A 239 -8.31 5.64 11.91
C GLN A 239 -7.67 6.75 12.74
N PHE A 240 -6.69 6.42 13.58
CA PHE A 240 -5.93 7.43 14.34
C PHE A 240 -5.23 8.43 13.41
N SER A 241 -4.55 7.96 12.36
CA SER A 241 -3.89 8.81 11.37
C SER A 241 -4.89 9.72 10.64
N LEU A 242 -6.08 9.21 10.32
CA LEU A 242 -7.17 9.99 9.71
C LEU A 242 -7.63 11.13 10.62
N GLU A 243 -7.82 10.86 11.92
CA GLU A 243 -8.24 11.85 12.92
C GLU A 243 -7.23 12.99 13.08
N HIS A 244 -5.95 12.74 12.77
CA HIS A 244 -4.86 13.72 12.83
C HIS A 244 -4.54 14.37 11.47
N GLY A 245 -5.31 14.07 10.43
CA GLY A 245 -5.10 14.62 9.08
C GLY A 245 -3.92 14.01 8.31
N TRP A 246 -3.32 12.93 8.81
CA TRP A 246 -2.21 12.22 8.16
C TRP A 246 -2.73 11.26 7.08
N TYR A 247 -3.32 11.84 6.03
CA TYR A 247 -4.10 11.08 5.04
C TYR A 247 -3.26 10.04 4.29
N ARG A 248 -1.98 10.29 3.97
CA ARG A 248 -1.16 9.30 3.24
C ARG A 248 -0.87 8.10 4.15
N ARG A 249 -0.50 8.38 5.40
CA ARG A 249 -0.29 7.35 6.43
C ARG A 249 -1.56 6.51 6.63
N ALA A 250 -2.72 7.15 6.75
CA ALA A 250 -4.00 6.48 6.91
C ALA A 250 -4.32 5.56 5.71
N VAL A 251 -4.15 6.03 4.47
CA VAL A 251 -4.38 5.22 3.26
C VAL A 251 -3.42 4.04 3.18
N ALA A 252 -2.14 4.25 3.49
CA ALA A 252 -1.14 3.18 3.49
C ALA A 252 -1.49 2.08 4.50
N GLN A 253 -1.78 2.46 5.75
CA GLN A 253 -2.15 1.54 6.82
C GLN A 253 -3.45 0.78 6.48
N ALA A 254 -4.45 1.47 5.92
CA ALA A 254 -5.71 0.85 5.50
C ALA A 254 -5.52 -0.14 4.33
N HIS A 255 -4.74 0.22 3.32
CA HIS A 255 -4.38 -0.71 2.24
C HIS A 255 -3.60 -1.92 2.75
N ARG A 256 -2.74 -1.73 3.76
CA ARG A 256 -2.00 -2.84 4.36
C ARG A 256 -2.92 -3.78 5.14
N ALA A 257 -3.90 -3.25 5.88
CA ALA A 257 -4.93 -4.07 6.52
C ALA A 257 -5.75 -4.88 5.50
N GLU A 258 -6.12 -4.27 4.37
CA GLU A 258 -6.78 -4.96 3.25
C GLU A 258 -5.92 -6.10 2.67
N GLN A 259 -4.60 -5.91 2.58
CA GLN A 259 -3.68 -6.94 2.11
C GLN A 259 -3.52 -8.06 3.13
N LEU A 260 -3.34 -7.75 4.42
CA LEU A 260 -3.16 -8.78 5.45
C LEU A 260 -4.39 -9.66 5.61
N SER A 261 -5.60 -9.11 5.43
CA SER A 261 -6.83 -9.90 5.42
C SER A 261 -6.89 -10.87 4.23
N LEU A 262 -6.45 -10.46 3.02
CA LEU A 262 -6.27 -11.40 1.90
C LEU A 262 -5.25 -12.49 2.23
N VAL A 263 -4.09 -12.12 2.77
CA VAL A 263 -3.04 -13.08 3.13
C VAL A 263 -3.57 -14.07 4.16
N ALA A 264 -4.41 -13.64 5.11
CA ALA A 264 -5.07 -14.54 6.06
C ALA A 264 -6.01 -15.53 5.34
N VAL A 265 -6.82 -15.06 4.37
CA VAL A 265 -7.70 -15.93 3.55
C VAL A 265 -6.88 -16.99 2.81
N LEU A 266 -5.72 -16.62 2.28
CA LEU A 266 -4.80 -17.52 1.58
C LEU A 266 -3.89 -18.32 2.52
N ASN A 267 -4.13 -18.29 3.84
CA ASN A 267 -3.29 -18.92 4.87
C ASN A 267 -1.79 -18.52 4.82
N GLY A 268 -1.48 -17.37 4.23
CA GLY A 268 -0.12 -16.89 4.02
C GLY A 268 0.72 -17.81 3.13
N GLU A 269 0.09 -18.51 2.20
CA GLU A 269 0.74 -19.32 1.18
C GLU A 269 0.61 -18.68 -0.20
N ARG A 270 1.35 -19.20 -1.18
CA ARG A 270 1.18 -18.79 -2.57
C ARG A 270 -0.23 -19.23 -3.01
N PRO A 271 -1.05 -18.34 -3.60
CA PRO A 271 -2.39 -18.71 -4.02
C PRO A 271 -2.36 -19.90 -4.98
N THR A 272 -3.32 -20.79 -4.82
CA THR A 272 -3.58 -21.91 -5.72
C THR A 272 -4.59 -21.51 -6.81
N VAL A 273 -4.76 -22.38 -7.81
CA VAL A 273 -5.81 -22.19 -8.83
C VAL A 273 -7.21 -22.23 -8.20
N GLU A 274 -7.39 -23.07 -7.18
CA GLU A 274 -8.64 -23.16 -6.42
C GLU A 274 -8.93 -21.86 -5.66
N ASP A 275 -7.92 -21.28 -5.00
CA ASP A 275 -8.06 -19.96 -4.35
C ASP A 275 -8.48 -18.87 -5.33
N ALA A 276 -7.87 -18.86 -6.52
CA ALA A 276 -8.22 -17.91 -7.57
C ALA A 276 -9.67 -18.08 -8.04
N GLN A 277 -10.15 -19.31 -8.18
CA GLN A 277 -11.53 -19.61 -8.55
C GLN A 277 -12.52 -19.20 -7.45
N HIS A 278 -12.22 -19.48 -6.19
CA HIS A 278 -13.03 -19.05 -5.05
C HIS A 278 -13.11 -17.53 -4.96
N LEU A 279 -11.99 -16.82 -5.16
CA LEU A 279 -11.98 -15.36 -5.15
C LEU A 279 -12.70 -14.75 -6.35
N LEU A 280 -12.68 -15.41 -7.52
CA LEU A 280 -13.47 -14.99 -8.66
C LEU A 280 -14.97 -15.12 -8.37
N ALA A 281 -15.39 -16.26 -7.83
CA ALA A 281 -16.78 -16.49 -7.44
C ALA A 281 -17.24 -15.50 -6.35
N LEU A 282 -16.39 -15.23 -5.35
CA LEU A 282 -16.66 -14.21 -4.33
C LEU A 282 -16.80 -12.81 -4.93
N ALA A 283 -15.92 -12.43 -5.87
CA ALA A 283 -16.02 -11.13 -6.53
C ALA A 283 -17.33 -10.99 -7.31
N ASP A 284 -17.75 -12.05 -8.00
CA ASP A 284 -19.03 -12.09 -8.73
C ASP A 284 -20.23 -12.01 -7.77
N GLU A 285 -20.21 -12.75 -6.65
CA GLU A 285 -21.24 -12.70 -5.61
C GLU A 285 -21.36 -11.29 -5.02
N MET A 286 -20.25 -10.65 -4.65
CA MET A 286 -20.26 -9.31 -4.05
C MET A 286 -20.70 -8.24 -5.05
N ILE A 287 -20.34 -8.36 -6.33
CA ILE A 287 -20.83 -7.45 -7.38
C ILE A 287 -22.34 -7.58 -7.54
N ALA A 288 -22.86 -8.81 -7.64
CA ALA A 288 -24.30 -9.04 -7.77
C ALA A 288 -25.08 -8.52 -6.54
N ALA A 289 -24.55 -8.73 -5.34
CA ALA A 289 -25.13 -8.20 -4.12
C ALA A 289 -25.08 -6.67 -4.06
N ALA A 290 -23.99 -6.06 -4.54
CA ALA A 290 -23.87 -4.60 -4.65
C ALA A 290 -24.87 -4.01 -5.65
N GLU A 291 -25.05 -4.65 -6.82
CA GLU A 291 -26.07 -4.26 -7.81
C GLU A 291 -27.48 -4.28 -7.21
N LEU A 292 -27.80 -5.31 -6.45
CA LEU A 292 -29.08 -5.41 -5.74
C LEU A 292 -29.23 -4.32 -4.66
N ALA A 293 -28.16 -4.04 -3.90
CA ALA A 293 -28.18 -3.08 -2.79
C ALA A 293 -28.35 -1.63 -3.26
N ILE A 294 -27.72 -1.23 -4.37
CA ILE A 294 -27.80 0.14 -4.88
C ILE A 294 -29.11 0.43 -5.63
N GLY A 295 -29.81 -0.62 -6.11
CA GLY A 295 -31.10 -0.53 -6.78
C GLY A 295 -31.07 0.23 -8.12
N ASP A 296 -32.26 0.66 -8.59
CA ASP A 296 -32.45 1.21 -9.94
C ASP A 296 -32.01 2.68 -10.11
N ALA A 297 -31.73 3.38 -9.01
CA ALA A 297 -31.37 4.80 -9.00
C ALA A 297 -30.08 5.07 -8.21
N PRO A 298 -28.93 4.46 -8.61
CA PRO A 298 -27.67 4.65 -7.90
C PRO A 298 -27.17 6.09 -8.04
N THR A 299 -26.56 6.60 -6.98
CA THR A 299 -25.79 7.84 -7.05
C THR A 299 -24.58 7.68 -7.98
N GLU A 300 -24.07 8.77 -8.52
CA GLU A 300 -22.87 8.76 -9.37
C GLU A 300 -21.65 8.14 -8.64
N ALA A 301 -21.54 8.34 -7.33
CA ALA A 301 -20.50 7.75 -6.51
C ALA A 301 -20.64 6.21 -6.43
N GLN A 302 -21.86 5.72 -6.15
CA GLN A 302 -22.14 4.28 -6.12
C GLN A 302 -21.88 3.62 -7.47
N GLN A 303 -22.35 4.25 -8.56
CA GLN A 303 -22.15 3.73 -9.91
C GLN A 303 -20.65 3.66 -10.28
N ARG A 304 -19.85 4.67 -9.89
CA ARG A 304 -18.40 4.64 -10.09
C ARG A 304 -17.70 3.54 -9.31
N LEU A 305 -18.08 3.31 -8.06
CA LEU A 305 -17.53 2.23 -7.24
C LEU A 305 -17.88 0.85 -7.81
N LEU A 306 -19.14 0.67 -8.26
CA LEU A 306 -19.56 -0.57 -8.91
C LEU A 306 -18.76 -0.82 -10.20
N GLN A 307 -18.62 0.20 -11.05
CA GLN A 307 -17.80 0.12 -12.27
C GLN A 307 -16.34 -0.19 -11.96
N LEU A 308 -15.79 0.35 -10.87
CA LEU A 308 -14.44 0.04 -10.41
C LEU A 308 -14.33 -1.43 -10.00
N ALA A 309 -15.28 -1.95 -9.20
CA ALA A 309 -15.33 -3.35 -8.81
C ALA A 309 -15.38 -4.27 -10.05
N VAL A 310 -16.32 -4.03 -10.98
CA VAL A 310 -16.44 -4.81 -12.23
C VAL A 310 -15.15 -4.78 -13.05
N ARG A 311 -14.49 -3.61 -13.16
CA ARG A 311 -13.22 -3.50 -13.88
C ARG A 311 -12.11 -4.30 -13.22
N LEU A 312 -11.99 -4.21 -11.88
CA LEU A 312 -11.02 -4.97 -11.11
C LEU A 312 -11.26 -6.48 -11.25
N ARG A 313 -12.52 -6.91 -11.18
CA ARG A 313 -12.92 -8.30 -11.43
C ARG A 313 -12.46 -8.77 -12.79
N ASN A 314 -12.77 -8.03 -13.86
CA ASN A 314 -12.43 -8.43 -15.22
C ASN A 314 -10.92 -8.52 -15.44
N ARG A 315 -10.16 -7.52 -14.95
CA ARG A 315 -8.68 -7.56 -14.98
C ARG A 315 -8.12 -8.69 -14.13
N GLY A 316 -8.73 -8.98 -12.99
CA GLY A 316 -8.37 -10.09 -12.12
C GLY A 316 -8.53 -11.43 -12.83
N ALA A 317 -9.70 -11.66 -13.44
CA ALA A 317 -9.99 -12.87 -14.20
C ALA A 317 -9.04 -13.04 -15.40
N GLU A 318 -8.78 -11.96 -16.15
CA GLU A 318 -7.81 -11.96 -17.25
C GLU A 318 -6.40 -12.32 -16.78
N ALA A 319 -5.94 -11.72 -15.68
CA ALA A 319 -4.65 -12.03 -15.09
C ALA A 319 -4.53 -13.50 -14.68
N ILE A 320 -5.55 -14.07 -14.02
CA ILE A 320 -5.58 -15.50 -13.67
C ILE A 320 -5.52 -16.39 -14.92
N ASN A 321 -6.28 -16.06 -15.97
CA ASN A 321 -6.25 -16.82 -17.23
C ASN A 321 -4.87 -16.79 -17.92
N ASN A 322 -4.10 -15.73 -17.68
CA ASN A 322 -2.73 -15.59 -18.15
C ASN A 322 -1.69 -16.14 -17.14
N TRP A 323 -2.12 -16.92 -16.14
CA TRP A 323 -1.28 -17.50 -15.09
C TRP A 323 -0.57 -16.46 -14.20
N GLN A 324 -1.13 -15.26 -14.08
CA GLN A 324 -0.58 -14.17 -13.28
C GLN A 324 -1.28 -14.11 -11.91
N TRP A 325 -0.54 -14.45 -10.85
CA TRP A 325 -1.08 -14.47 -9.48
C TRP A 325 -1.56 -13.11 -8.96
N ARG A 326 -1.13 -12.00 -9.58
CA ARG A 326 -1.68 -10.66 -9.27
C ARG A 326 -3.20 -10.59 -9.44
N GLY A 327 -3.77 -11.48 -10.25
CA GLY A 327 -5.22 -11.59 -10.43
C GLY A 327 -5.95 -11.80 -9.10
N VAL A 328 -5.36 -12.57 -8.17
CA VAL A 328 -5.92 -12.83 -6.83
C VAL A 328 -6.12 -11.53 -6.05
N ALA A 329 -5.12 -10.65 -6.03
CA ALA A 329 -5.22 -9.36 -5.35
C ALA A 329 -6.26 -8.43 -6.01
N LEU A 330 -6.40 -8.49 -7.33
CA LEU A 330 -7.43 -7.71 -8.06
C LEU A 330 -8.84 -8.23 -7.77
N LEU A 331 -9.03 -9.55 -7.71
CA LEU A 331 -10.31 -10.17 -7.36
C LEU A 331 -10.71 -9.85 -5.92
N TRP A 332 -9.78 -9.94 -4.96
CA TRP A 332 -10.01 -9.50 -3.57
C TRP A 332 -10.39 -8.02 -3.49
N ARG A 333 -9.63 -7.17 -4.19
CA ARG A 333 -9.89 -5.73 -4.25
C ARG A 333 -11.23 -5.43 -4.90
N SER A 334 -11.65 -6.22 -5.89
CA SER A 334 -12.99 -6.16 -6.47
C SER A 334 -14.07 -6.47 -5.43
N ALA A 335 -13.97 -7.63 -4.78
CA ALA A 335 -14.94 -8.09 -3.79
C ALA A 335 -15.10 -7.07 -2.64
N THR A 336 -13.98 -6.57 -2.11
CA THR A 336 -13.99 -5.56 -1.03
C THR A 336 -14.52 -4.20 -1.49
N THR A 337 -14.31 -3.80 -2.75
CA THR A 337 -14.90 -2.57 -3.30
C THR A 337 -16.41 -2.70 -3.47
N ALA A 338 -16.88 -3.86 -3.95
CA ALA A 338 -18.31 -4.13 -4.07
C ALA A 338 -18.98 -4.24 -2.70
N ALA A 339 -18.33 -4.87 -1.72
CA ALA A 339 -18.86 -4.99 -0.35
C ALA A 339 -19.11 -3.64 0.33
N VAL A 340 -18.33 -2.59 0.00
CA VAL A 340 -18.57 -1.23 0.51
C VAL A 340 -19.93 -0.67 0.08
N LEU A 341 -20.50 -1.16 -1.03
CA LEU A 341 -21.83 -0.73 -1.52
C LEU A 341 -22.99 -1.48 -0.86
N ILE A 342 -22.70 -2.55 -0.11
CA ILE A 342 -23.68 -3.40 0.55
C ILE A 342 -23.92 -2.94 2.00
N SER A 343 -22.87 -2.46 2.66
CA SER A 343 -22.86 -2.00 4.06
C SER A 343 -23.50 -0.62 4.26
#